data_AF-A0A7V3VYC2-F1
#
_entry.id   AF-A0A7V3VYC2-F1
#
_cell.length_a   1.000
_cell.length_b   1.000
_cell.length_c   1.000
_cell.angle_alpha   90.00
_cell.angle_beta   90.00
_cell.angle_gamma   90.00
#
_symmetry.space_group_name_H-M   'P 1'
#
loop_
_entity.id
_entity.type
_entity.pdbx_description
1 polymer ?
#
loop_
_entity_poly.entity_id
_entity_poly.type
_entity_poly.pdbx_seq_one_letter_code
_entity_poly.pdbx_strand_id
1 'polypeptide(L)' 'QVAQREFNSTPQYVLLDEKGPDHSKCFKIAAVIGRHTFAGAWGRNKKEAEQRAAMNALAQVNGEPVPFEHD' A
#
# COMPACT_ATOMS: atom_id res chain seq x y z
N GLN A 1 -24.00 18.03 8.68
CA GLN A 1 -23.29 17.09 7.79
C GLN A 1 -21.99 17.76 7.38
N VAL A 2 -20.85 17.26 7.87
CA VAL A 2 -19.57 17.96 7.77
C VAL A 2 -18.86 17.55 6.48
N ALA A 3 -18.78 18.53 5.57
CA ALA A 3 -17.70 18.84 4.64
C ALA A 3 -17.00 17.71 3.86
N GLN A 4 -17.07 17.89 2.54
CA GLN A 4 -16.18 17.38 1.51
C GLN A 4 -14.73 17.18 2.00
N ARG A 5 -14.17 15.99 1.76
CA ARG A 5 -12.72 15.81 1.72
C ARG A 5 -12.33 15.53 0.28
N GLU A 6 -12.01 16.63 -0.39
CA GLU A 6 -11.24 16.76 -1.62
C GLU A 6 -10.01 15.83 -1.62
N PHE A 7 -10.19 14.59 -2.02
CA PHE A 7 -9.12 13.76 -2.58
C PHE A 7 -9.76 13.00 -3.73
N ASN A 8 -9.69 13.59 -4.93
CA ASN A 8 -10.41 13.17 -6.14
C ASN A 8 -9.93 11.82 -6.72
N SER A 9 -9.32 10.96 -5.89
CA SER A 9 -9.00 9.56 -6.16
C SER A 9 -8.79 8.84 -4.83
N THR A 10 -9.74 7.97 -4.45
CA THR A 10 -9.58 7.09 -3.30
C THR A 10 -8.43 6.12 -3.57
N PRO A 11 -7.41 6.00 -2.69
CA PRO A 11 -6.35 5.02 -2.89
C PRO A 11 -6.97 3.62 -2.86
N GLN A 12 -6.77 2.88 -3.93
CA GLN A 12 -7.13 1.46 -4.02
C GLN A 12 -5.94 0.62 -3.59
N TYR A 13 -6.19 -0.48 -2.90
CA TYR A 13 -5.15 -1.41 -2.49
C TYR A 13 -5.34 -2.73 -3.22
N VAL A 14 -4.30 -3.16 -3.92
CA VAL A 14 -4.29 -4.40 -4.69
C VAL A 14 -3.35 -5.40 -4.05
N LEU A 15 -3.84 -6.61 -3.84
CA LEU A 15 -3.01 -7.73 -3.41
C LEU A 15 -2.19 -8.21 -4.61
N LEU A 16 -0.87 -8.10 -4.49
CA LEU A 16 0.07 -8.52 -5.52
C LEU A 16 0.51 -9.96 -5.32
N ASP A 17 0.78 -10.35 -4.06
CA ASP A 17 1.34 -11.66 -3.73
C ASP A 17 0.98 -12.05 -2.30
N GLU A 18 0.97 -13.36 -2.02
CA GLU A 18 0.82 -13.88 -0.67
C GLU A 18 1.69 -15.13 -0.52
N LYS A 19 2.53 -15.15 0.53
CA LYS A 19 3.51 -16.21 0.78
C LYS A 19 3.48 -16.63 2.23
N GLY A 20 3.87 -17.88 2.49
CA GLY A 20 4.02 -18.43 3.83
C GLY A 20 2.89 -19.37 4.25
N PRO A 21 3.11 -20.15 5.34
CA PRO A 21 2.13 -21.10 5.87
C PRO A 21 0.92 -20.37 6.45
N ASP A 22 -0.22 -21.06 6.60
CA ASP A 22 -1.49 -20.47 7.07
C ASP A 22 -1.36 -19.66 8.38
N HIS A 23 -0.45 -20.07 9.27
CA HIS A 23 -0.19 -19.40 10.54
C HIS A 23 0.87 -18.28 10.49
N SER A 24 1.54 -18.09 9.36
CA SER A 24 2.58 -17.08 9.15
C SER A 24 2.56 -16.54 7.73
N LYS A 25 1.36 -16.20 7.25
CA LYS A 25 1.14 -15.71 5.90
C LYS A 25 1.49 -14.23 5.81
N CYS A 26 2.39 -13.91 4.90
CA CYS A 26 2.71 -12.56 4.50
C CYS A 26 1.89 -12.18 3.25
N PHE A 27 1.53 -10.92 3.14
CA PHE A 27 0.78 -10.36 2.03
C PHE A 27 1.56 -9.19 1.45
N LYS A 28 1.71 -9.16 0.13
CA LYS A 28 2.28 -8.04 -0.61
C LYS A 28 1.13 -7.23 -1.19
N ILE A 29 0.99 -5.98 -0.75
CA ILE A 29 -0.06 -5.07 -1.23
C ILE A 29 0.58 -3.85 -1.86
N ALA A 30 0.01 -3.37 -2.97
CA ALA A 30 0.37 -2.09 -3.57
C ALA A 30 -0.79 -1.10 -3.48
N ALA A 31 -0.45 0.16 -3.26
CA ALA A 31 -1.40 1.26 -3.35
C ALA A 31 -1.49 1.74 -4.80
N VAL A 32 -2.69 2.05 -5.25
CA VAL A 32 -3.02 2.55 -6.58
C VAL A 32 -3.79 3.84 -6.40
N ILE A 33 -3.26 4.95 -6.90
CA ILE A 33 -3.92 6.26 -6.84
C ILE A 33 -4.13 6.73 -8.28
N GLY A 34 -5.40 6.84 -8.68
CA GLY A 34 -5.76 7.15 -10.07
C GLY A 34 -5.29 6.06 -11.03
N ARG A 35 -4.29 6.37 -11.85
CA ARG A 35 -3.67 5.42 -12.82
C ARG A 35 -2.26 4.99 -12.43
N HIS A 36 -1.76 5.45 -11.27
CA HIS A 36 -0.41 5.16 -10.81
C HIS A 36 -0.44 4.06 -9.76
N THR A 37 0.28 2.98 -10.03
CA THR A 37 0.55 1.92 -9.06
C THR A 37 1.89 2.21 -8.39
N PHE A 38 1.88 2.30 -7.07
CA PHE A 38 3.06 2.57 -6.26
C PHE A 38 3.74 1.27 -5.83
N ALA A 39 5.00 1.37 -5.43
CA ALA A 39 5.74 0.25 -4.84
C ALA A 39 4.95 -0.46 -3.74
N GLY A 40 4.70 -1.76 -3.95
CA GLY A 40 4.02 -2.59 -2.98
C GLY A 40 4.91 -2.92 -1.78
N ALA A 41 4.28 -3.25 -0.66
CA ALA A 41 4.95 -3.61 0.58
C ALA A 41 4.43 -4.92 1.13
N TRP A 42 5.35 -5.72 1.68
CA TRP A 42 5.02 -6.91 2.44
C TRP A 42 4.55 -6.55 3.85
N GLY A 43 3.58 -7.29 4.36
CA GLY A 43 3.12 -7.23 5.74
C GLY A 43 2.69 -8.59 6.25
N ARG A 44 2.75 -8.80 7.57
CA ARG A 44 2.33 -10.05 8.24
C ARG A 44 0.82 -10.31 8.17
N ASN A 45 0.06 -9.32 7.70
CA ASN A 45 -1.37 -9.38 7.45
C ASN A 45 -1.70 -8.29 6.42
N LYS A 46 -2.92 -8.35 5.86
CA LYS A 46 -3.37 -7.40 4.83
C LYS A 46 -3.31 -5.94 5.32
N LYS A 47 -3.77 -5.65 6.54
CA LYS A 47 -3.76 -4.28 7.08
C LYS A 47 -2.36 -3.69 7.21
N GLU A 48 -1.40 -4.50 7.67
CA GLU A 48 0.01 -4.09 7.79
C GLU A 48 0.60 -3.82 6.41
N ALA A 49 0.33 -4.68 5.44
CA ALA A 49 0.77 -4.51 4.06
C ALA A 49 0.13 -3.27 3.41
N GLU A 50 -1.16 -3.01 3.64
CA GLU A 50 -1.88 -1.80 3.19
C GLU A 50 -1.25 -0.52 3.77
N GLN A 51 -0.99 -0.49 5.08
CA GLN A 51 -0.36 0.68 5.72
C GLN A 51 1.04 0.94 5.19
N ARG A 52 1.85 -0.11 5.00
CA ARG A 52 3.19 0.02 4.41
C ARG A 52 3.14 0.46 2.96
N ALA A 53 2.20 -0.06 2.17
CA ALA A 53 1.97 0.37 0.80
C ALA A 53 1.54 1.84 0.71
N ALA A 54 0.71 2.30 1.65
CA ALA A 54 0.33 3.71 1.76
C ALA A 54 1.53 4.60 2.11
N MET A 55 2.40 4.16 3.01
CA MET A 55 3.65 4.87 3.33
C MET A 55 4.59 4.93 2.12
N ASN A 56 4.74 3.83 1.37
CA ASN A 56 5.51 3.82 0.13
C ASN A 56 4.93 4.78 -0.92
N ALA A 57 3.61 4.81 -1.07
CA ALA A 57 2.95 5.73 -1.99
C ALA A 57 3.17 7.18 -1.58
N LEU A 58 3.03 7.50 -0.28
CA LEU A 58 3.27 8.84 0.24
C LEU A 58 4.71 9.29 0.01
N ALA A 59 5.70 8.44 0.29
CA ALA A 59 7.11 8.72 0.03
C ALA A 59 7.36 9.00 -1.46
N GLN A 60 6.85 8.15 -2.36
CA GLN A 60 6.98 8.37 -3.81
C GLN A 60 6.31 9.65 -4.29
N VAL A 61 5.13 9.98 -3.77
CA VAL A 61 4.44 11.25 -4.07
C VAL A 61 5.27 12.45 -3.60
N ASN A 62 6.00 12.33 -2.50
CA ASN A 62 6.92 13.35 -1.99
C ASN A 62 8.29 13.35 -2.71
N GLY A 63 8.56 12.40 -3.60
CA GLY A 63 9.87 12.21 -4.23
C GLY A 63 10.94 11.61 -3.30
N GLU A 64 10.51 10.99 -2.21
CA GLU A 64 11.35 10.32 -1.22
C GLU A 64 11.50 8.82 -1.53
N PRO A 65 12.60 8.18 -1.10
CA PRO A 65 12.78 6.75 -1.25
C PRO A 65 11.73 5.97 -0.43
N VAL A 66 11.29 4.84 -0.97
CA VAL A 66 10.26 4.00 -0.36
C VAL A 66 10.80 3.32 0.92
N PRO A 67 10.13 3.47 2.07
CA PRO A 67 10.61 2.88 3.32
C PRO A 67 10.46 1.35 3.39
N PHE A 68 9.59 0.74 2.57
CA PHE A 68 9.28 -0.69 2.61
C PHE A 68 9.38 -1.36 1.22
N GLU A 69 10.53 -1.27 0.57
CA GLU A 69 10.77 -1.85 -0.78
C GLU A 69 11.03 -3.36 -0.80
N HIS A 70 11.46 -3.93 0.33
CA HIS A 70 12.06 -5.27 0.32
C HIS A 70 11.05 -6.41 0.07
N ASP A 71 11.40 -7.29 -0.88
CA ASP A 71 10.76 -8.58 -1.19
C ASP A 71 11.25 -9.72 -0.29
#